data_AF-A0A062G586-F1
#
_entry.id   AF-A0A062G586-F1
#
_cell.length_a   1.000
_cell.length_b   1.000
_cell.length_c   1.000
_cell.angle_alpha   90.00
_cell.angle_beta   90.00
_cell.angle_gamma   90.00
#
_symmetry.space_group_name_H-M   'P 1'
#
loop_
_entity.id
_entity.type
_entity.pdbx_description
1 polymer ?
#
loop_
_entity_poly.entity_id
_entity_poly.type
_entity_poly.pdbx_seq_one_letter_code
_entity_poly.pdbx_strand_id
1 'polypeptide(L)'
;MGTVKLKSSDEVFQLKISLLGSDPEIWRTIQISSAATLSRLHKAIQSAFDWEDSHLHEFTTIKHEKINKRQKLKEVLRVGKKIIYTYDFGDCWEHLITVESRQSPDLNKK
;
A
#
# COMPACT_ATOMS: atom_id res chain seq x y z
N MET A 1 -1.87 -20.52 -30.63
CA MET A 1 -2.64 -20.39 -29.37
C MET A 1 -1.66 -20.38 -28.21
N GLY A 2 -1.27 -19.19 -27.75
CA GLY A 2 -0.26 -19.04 -26.70
C GLY A 2 -0.90 -19.13 -25.32
N THR A 3 -0.58 -20.17 -24.57
CA THR A 3 -0.95 -20.26 -23.15
C THR A 3 -0.09 -19.27 -22.36
N VAL A 4 -0.69 -18.21 -21.83
CA VAL A 4 -0.02 -17.34 -20.85
C VAL A 4 0.08 -18.10 -19.53
N LYS A 5 1.29 -18.54 -19.16
CA LYS A 5 1.58 -19.06 -17.82
C LYS A 5 1.51 -17.89 -16.83
N LEU A 6 0.42 -17.80 -16.06
CA LEU A 6 0.37 -16.98 -14.86
C LEU A 6 1.29 -17.61 -13.80
N LYS A 7 2.48 -17.05 -13.58
CA LYS A 7 3.28 -17.37 -12.39
C LYS A 7 2.64 -16.69 -11.19
N SER A 8 1.72 -17.37 -10.51
CA SER A 8 1.18 -16.91 -9.23
C SER A 8 2.16 -17.24 -8.10
N SER A 9 3.17 -16.38 -7.91
CA SER A 9 4.20 -16.52 -6.86
C SER A 9 4.60 -15.18 -6.24
N ASP A 10 3.79 -14.13 -6.39
CA ASP A 10 4.08 -12.84 -5.76
C ASP A 10 3.61 -12.87 -4.30
N GLU A 11 4.53 -12.60 -3.37
CA GLU A 11 4.27 -12.49 -1.93
C GLU A 11 3.06 -11.56 -1.67
N VAL A 12 2.27 -11.85 -0.66
CA VAL A 12 1.25 -10.96 -0.12
C VAL A 12 1.86 -10.16 1.03
N PHE A 13 1.78 -8.84 0.95
CA PHE A 13 2.16 -7.95 2.03
C PHE A 13 0.94 -7.68 2.91
N GLN A 14 1.12 -7.81 4.22
CA GLN A 14 0.22 -7.22 5.20
C GLN A 14 0.76 -5.85 5.59
N LEU A 15 0.03 -4.81 5.22
CA LEU A 15 0.40 -3.42 5.46
C LEU A 15 -0.44 -2.85 6.59
N LYS A 16 0.20 -2.22 7.58
CA LYS A 16 -0.47 -1.31 8.51
C LYS A 16 -0.40 0.10 7.96
N ILE A 17 -1.55 0.76 7.89
CA ILE A 17 -1.73 2.14 7.43
C ILE A 17 -2.32 2.93 8.60
N SER A 18 -1.53 3.82 9.19
CA SER A 18 -1.92 4.62 10.35
C SER A 18 -2.10 6.09 9.95
N LEU A 19 -3.23 6.69 10.29
CA LEU A 19 -3.47 8.13 10.15
C LEU A 19 -2.68 8.87 11.23
N LEU A 20 -1.74 9.71 10.79
CA LEU A 20 -0.90 10.52 11.67
C LEU A 20 -1.71 11.68 12.28
N GLY A 21 -1.36 12.07 13.51
CA GLY A 21 -2.00 13.18 14.21
C GLY A 21 -3.37 12.87 14.83
N SER A 22 -3.83 11.61 14.78
CA SER A 22 -5.06 11.18 15.44
C SER A 22 -4.80 10.66 16.87
N ASP A 23 -5.71 10.98 17.79
CA ASP A 23 -5.79 10.41 19.14
C ASP A 23 -7.26 10.11 19.50
N PRO A 24 -7.66 8.82 19.66
CA PRO A 24 -6.82 7.61 19.58
C PRO A 24 -6.33 7.30 18.15
N GLU A 25 -5.30 6.44 18.02
CA GLU A 25 -4.73 6.04 16.71
C GLU A 25 -5.80 5.43 15.80
N ILE A 26 -6.03 6.05 14.65
CA ILE A 26 -6.84 5.49 13.58
C ILE A 26 -5.94 4.73 12.60
N TRP A 27 -6.17 3.44 12.42
CA TRP A 27 -5.39 2.61 11.49
C TRP A 27 -6.23 1.55 10.78
N ARG A 28 -5.69 1.03 9.67
CA ARG A 28 -6.24 -0.09 8.91
C ARG A 28 -5.13 -1.07 8.53
N THR A 29 -5.48 -2.35 8.45
CA THR A 29 -4.60 -3.38 7.90
C THR A 29 -5.12 -3.83 6.54
N ILE A 30 -4.23 -3.86 5.54
CA ILE A 30 -4.54 -4.27 4.16
C ILE A 30 -3.61 -5.40 3.75
N GLN A 31 -4.18 -6.47 3.21
CA GLN A 31 -3.44 -7.51 2.51
C GLN A 31 -3.45 -7.24 1.02
N ILE A 32 -2.26 -7.12 0.42
CA ILE A 32 -2.12 -6.78 -1.00
C ILE A 32 -0.92 -7.50 -1.62
N SER A 33 -1.06 -7.93 -2.88
CA SER A 33 0.05 -8.52 -3.61
C SER A 33 1.23 -7.56 -3.67
N SER A 34 2.43 -8.06 -3.38
CA SER A 34 3.69 -7.33 -3.49
C SER A 34 4.00 -6.88 -4.92
N ALA A 35 3.38 -7.49 -5.93
CA ALA A 35 3.45 -7.05 -7.32
C ALA A 35 2.44 -5.96 -7.70
N ALA A 36 1.51 -5.62 -6.81
CA ALA A 36 0.61 -4.49 -7.01
C ALA A 36 1.42 -3.19 -7.12
N THR A 37 0.88 -2.22 -7.86
CA THR A 37 1.48 -0.88 -7.94
C THR A 37 1.01 -0.01 -6.78
N LEU A 38 1.72 1.08 -6.51
CA LEU A 38 1.27 2.10 -5.57
C LEU A 38 -0.10 2.70 -5.94
N SER A 39 -0.44 2.82 -7.23
CA SER A 39 -1.80 3.18 -7.65
C SER A 39 -2.87 2.17 -7.21
N ARG A 40 -2.56 0.87 -7.21
CA ARG A 40 -3.47 -0.15 -6.67
C ARG A 40 -3.57 -0.06 -5.15
N LEU A 41 -2.45 0.23 -4.47
CA LEU A 41 -2.46 0.46 -3.02
C LEU A 41 -3.32 1.67 -2.66
N HIS A 42 -3.23 2.77 -3.39
CA HIS A 42 -4.09 3.93 -3.19
C HIS A 42 -5.58 3.55 -3.23
N LYS A 43 -6.02 2.79 -4.24
CA LYS A 43 -7.42 2.32 -4.29
C LYS A 43 -7.81 1.44 -3.10
N ALA A 44 -6.89 0.59 -2.63
CA ALA A 44 -7.13 -0.20 -1.44
C ALA A 44 -7.26 0.67 -0.17
N ILE A 45 -6.45 1.73 -0.05
CA ILE A 45 -6.55 2.68 1.07
C ILE A 45 -7.89 3.42 1.04
N GLN A 46 -8.32 3.91 -0.13
CA GLN A 46 -9.62 4.57 -0.29
C GLN A 46 -10.76 3.67 0.20
N SER A 47 -10.79 2.40 -0.20
CA SER A 47 -11.79 1.44 0.29
C SER A 47 -11.68 1.13 1.78
N ALA A 48 -10.48 1.12 2.36
CA ALA A 48 -10.29 0.80 3.79
C ALA A 48 -10.69 1.94 4.74
N PHE A 49 -10.58 3.19 4.27
CA PHE A 49 -10.95 4.39 5.01
C PHE A 49 -12.33 4.93 4.62
N ASP A 50 -13.03 4.23 3.71
CA ASP A 50 -14.35 4.60 3.19
C ASP A 50 -14.37 5.99 2.52
N TRP A 51 -13.38 6.21 1.65
CA TRP A 51 -13.20 7.44 0.88
C TRP A 51 -13.54 7.27 -0.60
N GLU A 52 -13.90 8.38 -1.24
CA GLU A 52 -14.46 8.40 -2.59
C GLU A 52 -13.46 8.77 -3.71
N ASP A 53 -12.16 8.91 -3.39
CA ASP A 53 -11.11 9.35 -4.32
C ASP A 53 -11.38 10.72 -4.99
N SER A 54 -12.02 11.63 -4.24
CA SER A 54 -12.38 12.97 -4.70
C SER A 54 -11.20 13.97 -4.72
N HIS A 55 -10.08 13.65 -4.05
CA HIS A 55 -8.95 14.55 -3.88
C HIS A 55 -7.63 13.99 -4.42
N LEU A 56 -6.66 14.90 -4.62
CA LEU A 56 -5.30 14.55 -5.01
C LEU A 56 -4.58 13.77 -3.91
N HIS A 57 -3.61 12.97 -4.34
CA HIS A 57 -2.81 12.14 -3.44
C HIS A 57 -1.40 11.94 -3.94
N GLU A 58 -0.52 11.56 -3.02
CA GLU A 58 0.83 11.13 -3.35
C GLU A 58 1.43 10.14 -2.36
N PHE A 59 2.52 9.51 -2.79
CA PHE A 59 3.37 8.68 -1.94
C PHE A 59 4.76 9.30 -1.88
N THR A 60 5.31 9.39 -0.68
CA THR A 60 6.65 9.92 -0.45
C THR A 60 7.48 9.02 0.49
N THR A 61 8.80 9.15 0.44
CA THR A 61 9.66 8.59 1.49
C THR A 61 9.49 9.37 2.80
N ILE A 62 10.02 8.86 3.92
CA ILE A 62 10.08 9.63 5.17
C ILE A 62 10.86 10.95 5.07
N LYS A 63 11.62 11.15 3.99
CA LYS A 63 12.33 12.40 3.67
C LYS A 63 11.52 13.29 2.71
N HIS A 64 10.25 12.97 2.48
CA HIS A 64 9.33 13.65 1.56
C HIS A 64 9.78 13.61 0.08
N GLU A 65 10.53 12.58 -0.32
CA GLU A 65 10.88 12.36 -1.73
C GLU A 65 9.75 11.62 -2.45
N LYS A 66 9.25 12.18 -3.56
CA LYS A 66 8.10 11.63 -4.30
C LYS A 66 8.40 10.26 -4.90
N ILE A 67 7.49 9.30 -4.72
CA ILE A 67 7.58 7.95 -5.26
C ILE A 67 6.64 7.81 -6.46
N ASN A 68 7.09 7.15 -7.52
CA ASN A 68 6.28 6.97 -8.71
C ASN A 68 5.16 5.95 -8.47
N LYS A 69 3.91 6.38 -8.63
CA LYS A 69 2.71 5.55 -8.41
C LYS A 69 2.62 4.27 -9.27
N ARG A 70 3.39 4.18 -10.35
CA ARG A 70 3.48 2.98 -11.20
C ARG A 70 4.46 1.92 -10.67
N GLN A 71 5.32 2.26 -9.72
CA GLN A 71 6.24 1.30 -9.10
C GLN A 71 5.48 0.24 -8.32
N LYS A 72 6.04 -0.97 -8.28
CA LYS A 72 5.45 -2.09 -7.53
C LYS A 72 5.79 -2.00 -6.05
N LEU A 73 4.93 -2.55 -5.21
CA LEU A 73 5.14 -2.54 -3.75
C LEU A 73 6.44 -3.23 -3.35
N LYS A 74 6.81 -4.35 -3.98
CA LYS A 74 8.09 -5.04 -3.74
C LYS A 74 9.35 -4.23 -4.09
N GLU A 75 9.22 -3.24 -4.96
CA GLU A 75 10.33 -2.36 -5.33
C GLU A 75 10.49 -1.21 -4.32
N VAL A 76 9.37 -0.78 -3.72
CA VAL A 76 9.30 0.39 -2.85
C VAL A 76 9.41 0.02 -1.37
N LEU A 77 8.72 -1.04 -0.94
CA LEU A 77 8.56 -1.46 0.44
C LEU A 77 9.39 -2.71 0.76
N ARG A 78 9.96 -2.71 1.96
CA ARG A 78 10.64 -3.84 2.60
C ARG A 78 10.27 -3.84 4.09
N VAL A 79 10.42 -4.97 4.78
CA VAL A 79 10.24 -5.02 6.24
C VAL A 79 11.14 -3.97 6.90
N GLY A 80 10.57 -3.17 7.80
CA GLY A 80 11.25 -2.06 8.47
C GLY A 80 11.30 -0.74 7.69
N LYS A 81 10.97 -0.73 6.40
CA LYS A 81 10.86 0.51 5.62
C LYS A 81 9.48 1.12 5.81
N LYS A 82 9.45 2.45 5.93
CA LYS A 82 8.22 3.25 6.04
C LYS A 82 8.12 4.20 4.84
N ILE A 83 6.90 4.43 4.38
CA ILE A 83 6.58 5.47 3.40
C ILE A 83 5.35 6.25 3.90
N ILE A 84 5.17 7.45 3.38
CA ILE A 84 4.04 8.31 3.70
C ILE A 84 3.09 8.32 2.50
N TYR A 85 1.80 8.24 2.78
CA TYR A 85 0.72 8.47 1.82
C TYR A 85 -0.09 9.68 2.27
N THR A 86 -0.08 10.73 1.46
CA THR A 86 -0.84 11.96 1.71
C THR A 86 -2.07 11.95 0.82
N TYR A 87 -3.24 12.14 1.41
CA TYR A 87 -4.51 12.29 0.73
C TYR A 87 -5.13 13.64 1.07
N ASP A 88 -5.67 14.30 0.05
CA ASP A 88 -6.16 15.67 0.09
C ASP A 88 -5.09 16.69 0.49
N PHE A 89 -4.71 17.55 -0.45
CA PHE A 89 -3.68 18.57 -0.21
C PHE A 89 -4.21 19.82 0.49
N GLY A 90 -5.54 19.95 0.62
CA GLY A 90 -6.15 20.96 1.48
C GLY A 90 -6.04 20.56 2.94
N ASP A 91 -6.60 19.41 3.28
CA ASP A 91 -6.67 18.92 4.66
C ASP A 91 -5.38 18.20 5.13
N CYS A 92 -4.54 17.75 4.19
CA CYS A 92 -3.23 17.13 4.44
C CYS A 92 -3.29 15.87 5.31
N TRP A 93 -4.16 14.91 4.94
CA TRP A 93 -4.29 13.65 5.66
C TRP A 93 -3.08 12.75 5.38
N GLU A 94 -2.15 12.68 6.33
CA GLU A 94 -0.94 11.89 6.22
C GLU A 94 -1.07 10.51 6.85
N HIS A 95 -0.71 9.48 6.10
CA HIS A 95 -0.75 8.09 6.55
C HIS A 95 0.64 7.48 6.51
N LEU A 96 1.05 6.88 7.62
CA LEU A 96 2.26 6.08 7.69
C LEU A 96 1.95 4.65 7.25
N ILE A 97 2.65 4.18 6.23
CA ILE A 97 2.51 2.83 5.69
C ILE A 97 3.74 2.00 6.07
N THR A 98 3.49 0.85 6.70
CA THR A 98 4.53 -0.10 7.11
C THR A 98 4.17 -1.53 6.73
N VAL A 99 5.17 -2.35 6.44
CA VAL A 99 4.98 -3.80 6.20
C VAL A 99 5.06 -4.53 7.54
N GLU A 100 3.97 -5.12 8.00
CA GLU A 100 3.91 -5.93 9.22
C GLU A 100 4.43 -7.34 8.96
N SER A 101 3.96 -7.98 7.88
CA SER A 101 4.35 -9.34 7.52
C SER A 101 4.34 -9.55 6.00
N ARG A 102 5.08 -10.56 5.56
CA ARG A 102 5.09 -11.05 4.18
C ARG A 102 4.73 -12.52 4.19
N GLN A 103 3.75 -12.89 3.39
CA GLN A 103 3.31 -14.26 3.22
C GLN A 103 3.55 -14.67 1.77
N SER A 104 4.19 -15.82 1.55
CA SER A 104 4.15 -16.45 0.22
C SER A 104 2.70 -16.87 -0.06
N PRO A 105 2.16 -16.69 -1.28
CA PRO A 105 0.89 -17.29 -1.62
C PRO A 105 1.05 -18.81 -1.49
N ASP A 106 0.49 -19.40 -0.44
CA ASP A 106 0.53 -20.84 -0.22
C ASP A 106 -0.05 -21.57 -1.43
N LEU A 107 0.79 -22.33 -2.14
CA LEU A 107 0.41 -23.15 -3.28
C LEU A 107 -0.31 -24.46 -2.87
N ASN A 108 -0.91 -24.53 -1.67
CA ASN A 108 -1.48 -25.79 -1.19
C ASN A 108 -2.71 -25.59 -0.29
N LYS A 109 -3.88 -25.49 -0.91
CA LYS A 109 -5.08 -26.14 -0.36
C LYS A 109 -5.43 -27.28 -1.31
N LYS A 110 -5.02 -28.48 -0.90
CA LYS A 110 -5.51 -29.76 -1.44
C LYS A 110 -7.00 -29.91 -1.14
#